data_AF-A0AAJ0HP82-F1
#
_entry.id   AF-A0AAJ0HP82-F1
#
_cell.length_a   1.000
_cell.length_b   1.000
_cell.length_c   1.000
_cell.angle_alpha   90.00
_cell.angle_beta   90.00
_cell.angle_gamma   90.00
#
_symmetry.space_group_name_H-M   'P 1'
#
loop_
_entity.id
_entity.type
_entity.pdbx_description
1 polymer ?
#
loop_
_entity_poly.entity_id
_entity_poly.type
_entity_poly.pdbx_seq_one_letter_code
_entity_poly.pdbx_strand_id
1 'polypeptide(L)'
;MLAQLILPALAVIGTVSAQSATCTVTTTTINSQADATNLASCRTVKGSVLIAPGAGPSIDISGPSQITGDLRVENNGVIESLSSNDLTILGGAFIMKNVTRLSSLEMPSFTKVKSIAWQSLNALDTLSIGPPGITQAEDVIISDTFLSSLTGIDLTSVRLMDINNNRRLTVFTTQLGNLSDNLNIQANGLKLEVTMPNLIWIANMTIANVTKFSVPSLAVVNGSARFDSNYFATFAAPNLTTTKAGDISFVGNANLKNISLPLISTIGGGLLIANNTALSEVDGFPKLKTVGGAVKLRGNFTNAEFPSLNDVKGAFDVSSTADISTSCDGFKKLAPTKDGGAGQIQGTYACTSNNENANQDTGSGTSGGGSSGGSGGKKDNSAAGVTFNTALAGLAAFAGLAATFW
;
A
#
# COMPACT_ATOMS: atom_id res chain seq x y z
N MET A 1 -23.64 -49.07 -62.89
CA MET A 1 -22.34 -48.39 -63.12
C MET A 1 -22.26 -47.23 -62.13
N LEU A 2 -21.42 -47.38 -61.11
CA LEU A 2 -21.20 -46.38 -60.06
C LEU A 2 -20.37 -45.21 -60.61
N ALA A 3 -20.86 -43.99 -60.48
CA ALA A 3 -20.12 -42.77 -60.78
C ALA A 3 -19.22 -42.41 -59.58
N GLN A 4 -17.90 -42.44 -59.78
CA GLN A 4 -16.92 -41.91 -58.83
C GLN A 4 -16.80 -40.39 -59.03
N LEU A 5 -17.28 -39.62 -58.04
CA LEU A 5 -16.94 -38.20 -57.89
C LEU A 5 -15.51 -38.09 -57.35
N ILE A 6 -14.64 -37.40 -58.08
CA ILE A 6 -13.31 -36.98 -57.60
C ILE A 6 -13.46 -35.53 -57.10
N LEU A 7 -13.34 -35.34 -55.79
CA LEU A 7 -13.22 -34.02 -55.15
C LEU A 7 -11.74 -33.57 -55.18
N PRO A 8 -11.42 -32.33 -55.55
CA PRO A 8 -10.08 -31.79 -55.36
C PRO A 8 -9.89 -31.41 -53.88
N ALA A 9 -8.92 -32.05 -53.22
CA ALA A 9 -8.47 -31.66 -51.89
C ALA A 9 -7.71 -30.33 -51.99
N LEU A 10 -8.32 -29.24 -51.52
CA LEU A 10 -7.62 -27.98 -51.27
C LEU A 10 -6.64 -28.19 -50.10
N ALA A 11 -5.35 -28.30 -50.41
CA ALA A 11 -4.30 -28.22 -49.41
C ALA A 11 -4.26 -26.77 -48.88
N VAL A 12 -4.80 -26.54 -47.69
CA VAL A 12 -4.52 -25.33 -46.92
C VAL A 12 -3.07 -25.41 -46.49
N ILE A 13 -2.18 -24.77 -47.25
CA ILE A 13 -0.81 -24.52 -46.85
C ILE A 13 -0.89 -23.54 -45.68
N GLY A 14 -0.88 -24.07 -44.46
CA GLY A 14 -0.60 -23.27 -43.28
C GLY A 14 0.80 -22.70 -43.45
N THR A 15 0.89 -21.42 -43.83
CA THR A 15 2.14 -20.68 -43.74
C THR A 15 2.50 -20.56 -42.27
N VAL A 16 3.31 -21.49 -41.78
CA VAL A 16 4.07 -21.27 -40.56
C VAL A 16 5.01 -20.11 -40.90
N SER A 17 4.59 -18.88 -40.59
CA SER A 17 5.51 -17.75 -40.69
C SER A 17 6.68 -18.08 -39.77
N ALA A 18 7.86 -18.30 -40.35
CA ALA A 18 9.08 -18.33 -39.56
C ALA A 18 9.13 -17.00 -38.80
N GLN A 19 8.81 -17.03 -37.51
CA GLN A 19 8.95 -15.86 -36.66
C GLN A 19 10.43 -15.48 -36.76
N SER A 20 10.70 -14.23 -37.15
CA SER A 20 12.07 -13.74 -37.29
C SER A 20 12.86 -14.06 -36.02
N ALA A 21 14.15 -14.41 -36.15
CA ALA A 21 15.02 -14.63 -35.00
C ALA A 21 14.99 -13.43 -34.02
N THR A 22 14.69 -12.23 -34.53
CA THR A 22 14.48 -10.98 -33.76
C THR A 22 13.34 -11.05 -32.73
N CYS A 23 12.35 -11.92 -32.93
CA CYS A 23 11.19 -12.05 -32.04
C CYS A 23 11.41 -13.06 -30.91
N THR A 24 12.51 -13.83 -30.93
CA THR A 24 12.85 -14.81 -29.90
C THR A 24 14.28 -14.58 -29.46
N VAL A 25 14.44 -13.71 -28.47
CA VAL A 25 15.72 -13.33 -27.89
C VAL A 25 15.55 -13.15 -26.39
N THR A 26 16.54 -13.50 -25.58
CA THR A 26 16.44 -13.31 -24.13
C THR A 26 16.14 -11.85 -23.76
N THR A 27 16.78 -10.90 -24.44
CA THR A 27 16.50 -9.47 -24.29
C THR A 27 16.75 -8.74 -25.61
N THR A 28 15.74 -8.01 -26.10
CA THR A 28 15.91 -7.01 -27.17
C THR A 28 16.27 -5.67 -26.56
N THR A 29 17.37 -5.05 -27.00
CA THR A 29 17.72 -3.67 -26.60
C THR A 29 17.29 -2.68 -27.69
N ILE A 30 16.52 -1.68 -27.31
CA ILE A 30 16.10 -0.55 -28.16
C ILE A 30 17.02 0.63 -27.82
N ASN A 31 17.93 0.97 -28.74
CA ASN A 31 18.81 2.14 -28.62
C ASN A 31 18.24 3.36 -29.36
N SER A 32 17.25 3.16 -30.22
CA SER A 32 16.60 4.23 -31.01
C SER A 32 15.21 3.79 -31.47
N GLN A 33 14.44 4.72 -32.02
CA GLN A 33 13.14 4.40 -32.63
C GLN A 33 13.27 3.37 -33.76
N ALA A 34 14.39 3.35 -34.51
CA ALA A 34 14.59 2.37 -35.58
C ALA A 34 14.64 0.93 -35.05
N ASP A 35 15.24 0.72 -33.87
CA ASP A 35 15.27 -0.60 -33.22
C ASP A 35 13.87 -1.02 -32.78
N ALA A 36 13.06 -0.08 -32.29
CA ALA A 36 11.67 -0.33 -31.92
C ALA A 36 10.83 -0.70 -33.17
N THR A 37 11.04 -0.02 -34.29
CA THR A 37 10.35 -0.34 -35.57
C THR A 37 10.70 -1.74 -36.07
N ASN A 38 11.89 -2.28 -35.79
CA ASN A 38 12.22 -3.67 -36.15
C ASN A 38 11.36 -4.70 -35.40
N LEU A 39 10.88 -4.35 -34.20
CA LEU A 39 9.95 -5.18 -33.44
C LEU A 39 8.53 -5.17 -34.02
N ALA A 40 8.18 -4.24 -34.91
CA ALA A 40 6.83 -4.12 -35.44
C ALA A 40 6.38 -5.36 -36.24
N SER A 41 7.34 -6.13 -36.77
CA SER A 41 7.09 -7.42 -37.45
C SER A 41 6.74 -8.56 -36.50
N CYS A 42 7.03 -8.41 -35.20
CA CYS A 42 6.78 -9.42 -34.20
C CYS A 42 5.40 -9.25 -33.60
N ARG A 43 4.49 -10.22 -33.78
CA ARG A 43 3.24 -10.25 -32.98
C ARG A 43 3.51 -10.52 -31.50
N THR A 44 4.49 -11.38 -31.23
CA THR A 44 4.91 -11.75 -29.87
C THR A 44 6.42 -11.69 -29.78
N VAL A 45 6.93 -10.96 -28.79
CA VAL A 45 8.35 -10.95 -28.41
C VAL A 45 8.55 -11.96 -27.28
N LYS A 46 9.25 -13.05 -27.57
CA LYS A 46 9.63 -14.07 -26.58
C LYS A 46 10.92 -13.66 -25.90
N GLY A 47 10.80 -13.01 -24.75
CA GLY A 47 11.88 -12.45 -23.95
C GLY A 47 11.53 -11.08 -23.38
N SER A 48 12.53 -10.37 -22.88
CA SER A 48 12.37 -9.01 -22.35
C SER A 48 12.74 -7.95 -23.39
N VAL A 49 12.25 -6.73 -23.20
CA VAL A 49 12.61 -5.53 -23.97
C VAL A 49 13.25 -4.52 -23.01
N LEU A 50 14.42 -4.02 -23.38
CA LEU A 50 15.14 -2.97 -22.66
C LEU A 50 15.23 -1.73 -23.56
N ILE A 51 14.70 -0.61 -23.10
CA ILE A 51 14.94 0.69 -23.71
C ILE A 51 16.22 1.26 -23.06
N ALA A 52 17.24 1.45 -23.88
CA ALA A 52 18.57 1.84 -23.40
C ALA A 52 18.55 3.25 -22.77
N PRO A 53 19.49 3.58 -21.86
CA PRO A 53 19.57 4.89 -21.20
C PRO A 53 19.66 6.11 -22.14
N GLY A 54 20.16 5.93 -23.35
CA GLY A 54 20.29 6.96 -24.37
C GLY A 54 19.28 6.84 -25.52
N ALA A 55 18.30 5.94 -25.41
CA ALA A 55 17.26 5.80 -26.44
C ALA A 55 16.49 7.11 -26.52
N GLY A 56 16.36 7.66 -27.74
CA GLY A 56 15.95 9.04 -28.03
C GLY A 56 14.62 9.51 -27.40
N PRO A 57 14.25 10.77 -27.65
CA PRO A 57 13.19 11.44 -26.90
C PRO A 57 11.79 10.80 -27.06
N SER A 58 11.55 10.05 -28.13
CA SER A 58 10.28 9.37 -28.37
C SER A 58 10.55 7.93 -28.79
N ILE A 59 9.93 6.98 -28.09
CA ILE A 59 10.00 5.55 -28.40
C ILE A 59 8.57 4.99 -28.50
N ASP A 60 8.17 4.60 -29.70
CA ASP A 60 6.96 3.85 -29.98
C ASP A 60 7.32 2.38 -30.24
N ILE A 61 6.83 1.49 -29.37
CA ILE A 61 7.02 0.04 -29.47
C ILE A 61 5.80 -0.68 -30.06
N SER A 62 4.98 0.01 -30.87
CA SER A 62 3.85 -0.58 -31.58
C SER A 62 4.24 -1.76 -32.49
N GLY A 63 3.30 -2.68 -32.69
CA GLY A 63 3.42 -3.93 -33.44
C GLY A 63 3.28 -5.20 -32.58
N PRO A 64 4.14 -5.45 -31.58
CA PRO A 64 3.96 -6.56 -30.65
C PRO A 64 2.72 -6.39 -29.79
N SER A 65 1.79 -7.35 -29.91
CA SER A 65 0.64 -7.44 -29.01
C SER A 65 1.01 -8.04 -27.66
N GLN A 66 2.14 -8.77 -27.59
CA GLN A 66 2.60 -9.42 -26.38
C GLN A 66 4.13 -9.41 -26.27
N ILE A 67 4.63 -9.10 -25.08
CA ILE A 67 6.01 -9.35 -24.65
C ILE A 67 5.95 -10.38 -23.52
N THR A 68 6.67 -11.49 -23.62
CA THR A 68 6.57 -12.58 -22.61
C THR A 68 7.38 -12.30 -21.35
N GLY A 69 8.44 -11.48 -21.44
CA GLY A 69 9.28 -11.05 -20.34
C GLY A 69 8.94 -9.65 -19.87
N ASP A 70 9.98 -8.92 -19.43
CA ASP A 70 9.86 -7.57 -18.87
C ASP A 70 9.93 -6.49 -19.96
N LEU A 71 9.38 -5.32 -19.67
CA LEU A 71 9.65 -4.08 -20.40
C LEU A 71 10.39 -3.14 -19.44
N ARG A 72 11.62 -2.77 -19.76
CA ARG A 72 12.52 -2.03 -18.85
C ARG A 72 12.96 -0.71 -19.47
N VAL A 73 12.82 0.38 -18.71
CA VAL A 73 13.40 1.69 -18.98
C VAL A 73 14.08 2.15 -17.70
N GLU A 74 15.41 2.16 -17.68
CA GLU A 74 16.15 2.46 -16.45
C GLU A 74 17.26 3.48 -16.73
N ASN A 75 17.35 4.50 -15.88
CA ASN A 75 18.34 5.57 -15.98
C ASN A 75 18.36 6.29 -17.34
N ASN A 76 17.20 6.38 -18.00
CA ASN A 76 17.08 7.10 -19.26
C ASN A 76 16.77 8.58 -18.99
N GLY A 77 17.77 9.42 -19.22
CA GLY A 77 17.69 10.86 -18.99
C GLY A 77 17.26 11.68 -20.21
N VAL A 78 16.80 11.05 -21.30
CA VAL A 78 16.47 11.73 -22.56
C VAL A 78 15.08 11.44 -23.07
N ILE A 79 14.49 10.27 -22.79
CA ILE A 79 13.16 9.88 -23.24
C ILE A 79 12.09 10.79 -22.61
N GLU A 80 11.19 11.28 -23.46
CA GLU A 80 10.07 12.17 -23.13
C GLU A 80 8.73 11.46 -23.32
N SER A 81 8.63 10.55 -24.30
CA SER A 81 7.44 9.75 -24.54
C SER A 81 7.75 8.27 -24.77
N LEU A 82 6.90 7.41 -24.21
CA LEU A 82 6.86 5.97 -24.47
C LEU A 82 5.43 5.57 -24.86
N SER A 83 5.27 4.93 -26.01
CA SER A 83 3.93 4.53 -26.51
C SER A 83 3.88 3.11 -27.07
N SER A 84 2.67 2.55 -27.10
CA SER A 84 2.34 1.37 -27.91
C SER A 84 0.83 1.29 -28.15
N ASN A 85 0.42 1.24 -29.41
CA ASN A 85 -0.99 1.06 -29.77
C ASN A 85 -1.45 -0.41 -29.66
N ASP A 86 -0.52 -1.36 -29.75
CA ASP A 86 -0.84 -2.79 -29.90
C ASP A 86 -0.56 -3.61 -28.64
N LEU A 87 0.35 -3.18 -27.76
CA LEU A 87 0.77 -3.99 -26.62
C LEU A 87 -0.38 -4.21 -25.64
N THR A 88 -0.86 -5.45 -25.58
CA THR A 88 -1.96 -5.85 -24.69
C THR A 88 -1.48 -6.55 -23.43
N ILE A 89 -0.43 -7.37 -23.54
CA ILE A 89 0.04 -8.28 -22.49
C ILE A 89 1.55 -8.16 -22.32
N LEU A 90 1.97 -7.90 -21.09
CA LEU A 90 3.34 -8.04 -20.62
C LEU A 90 3.41 -9.21 -19.63
N GLY A 91 4.13 -10.28 -19.98
CA GLY A 91 4.23 -11.49 -19.15
C GLY A 91 5.10 -11.30 -17.89
N GLY A 92 6.01 -10.33 -17.92
CA GLY A 92 6.87 -9.93 -16.81
C GLY A 92 6.51 -8.56 -16.24
N ALA A 93 7.52 -7.89 -15.73
CA ALA A 93 7.41 -6.59 -15.06
C ALA A 93 7.50 -5.42 -16.04
N PHE A 94 6.69 -4.38 -15.83
CA PHE A 94 6.89 -3.07 -16.44
C PHE A 94 7.70 -2.19 -15.50
N ILE A 95 8.99 -2.07 -15.78
CA ILE A 95 9.97 -1.40 -14.94
C ILE A 95 10.34 -0.07 -15.58
N MET A 96 10.03 1.03 -14.89
CA MET A 96 10.52 2.36 -15.25
C MET A 96 11.15 2.98 -14.01
N LYS A 97 12.47 3.15 -14.01
CA LYS A 97 13.22 3.68 -12.86
C LYS A 97 14.17 4.79 -13.27
N ASN A 98 14.11 5.92 -12.57
CA ASN A 98 14.98 7.07 -12.85
C ASN A 98 14.86 7.51 -14.32
N VAL A 99 13.63 7.77 -14.76
CA VAL A 99 13.29 8.22 -16.12
C VAL A 99 12.67 9.60 -16.01
N THR A 100 13.49 10.56 -15.58
CA THR A 100 13.02 11.84 -15.03
C THR A 100 12.49 12.83 -16.07
N ARG A 101 12.69 12.56 -17.36
CA ARG A 101 12.18 13.38 -18.47
C ARG A 101 10.92 12.82 -19.14
N LEU A 102 10.52 11.58 -18.82
CA LEU A 102 9.33 10.96 -19.41
C LEU A 102 8.10 11.73 -18.94
N SER A 103 7.42 12.41 -19.86
CA SER A 103 6.19 13.16 -19.59
C SER A 103 4.93 12.41 -20.03
N SER A 104 5.02 11.56 -21.07
CA SER A 104 3.87 10.80 -21.58
C SER A 104 4.11 9.30 -21.63
N LEU A 105 3.14 8.54 -21.11
CA LEU A 105 3.01 7.09 -21.30
C LEU A 105 1.65 6.77 -21.94
N GLU A 106 1.69 6.25 -23.16
CA GLU A 106 0.49 6.00 -23.96
C GLU A 106 0.41 4.54 -24.41
N MET A 107 -0.37 3.72 -23.71
CA MET A 107 -0.59 2.31 -24.05
C MET A 107 -2.09 1.97 -24.00
N PRO A 108 -2.90 2.47 -24.95
CA PRO A 108 -4.36 2.35 -24.92
C PRO A 108 -4.87 0.90 -24.90
N SER A 109 -4.12 -0.05 -25.45
CA SER A 109 -4.53 -1.46 -25.51
C SER A 109 -4.03 -2.30 -24.32
N PHE A 110 -3.30 -1.70 -23.37
CA PHE A 110 -2.59 -2.44 -22.33
C PHE A 110 -3.51 -2.90 -21.21
N THR A 111 -3.58 -4.22 -20.99
CA THR A 111 -4.56 -4.84 -20.09
C THR A 111 -3.97 -5.73 -19.02
N LYS A 112 -2.81 -6.34 -19.26
CA LYS A 112 -2.22 -7.33 -18.36
C LYS A 112 -0.72 -7.15 -18.21
N VAL A 113 -0.28 -7.18 -16.97
CA VAL A 113 1.13 -7.18 -16.58
C VAL A 113 1.34 -8.10 -15.40
N LYS A 114 2.57 -8.60 -15.17
CA LYS A 114 2.86 -9.28 -13.90
C LYS A 114 3.03 -8.28 -12.76
N SER A 115 3.86 -7.26 -12.94
CA SER A 115 4.06 -6.20 -11.94
C SER A 115 4.37 -4.85 -12.57
N ILE A 116 3.97 -3.78 -11.89
CA ILE A 116 4.29 -2.39 -12.23
C ILE A 116 5.32 -1.88 -11.24
N ALA A 117 6.45 -1.36 -11.73
CA ALA A 117 7.48 -0.74 -10.92
C ALA A 117 7.90 0.59 -11.55
N TRP A 118 7.14 1.64 -11.24
CA TRP A 118 7.34 3.01 -11.72
C TRP A 118 7.90 3.85 -10.59
N GLN A 119 9.16 4.27 -10.71
CA GLN A 119 9.88 4.94 -9.63
C GLN A 119 10.73 6.09 -10.19
N SER A 120 10.60 7.28 -9.58
CA SER A 120 11.32 8.48 -10.01
C SER A 120 11.05 8.85 -11.47
N LEU A 121 9.77 9.08 -11.76
CA LEU A 121 9.24 9.53 -13.04
C LEU A 121 8.74 10.98 -12.88
N ASN A 122 9.64 11.88 -12.49
CA ASN A 122 9.30 13.20 -11.95
C ASN A 122 8.63 14.15 -12.94
N ALA A 123 8.63 13.83 -14.23
CA ALA A 123 7.95 14.58 -15.29
C ALA A 123 6.66 13.90 -15.78
N LEU A 124 6.38 12.66 -15.38
CA LEU A 124 5.28 11.87 -15.93
C LEU A 124 3.94 12.43 -15.47
N ASP A 125 3.26 13.15 -16.35
CA ASP A 125 1.99 13.81 -16.09
C ASP A 125 0.84 13.19 -16.90
N THR A 126 1.16 12.65 -18.08
CA THR A 126 0.20 12.12 -19.03
C THR A 126 0.25 10.59 -19.01
N LEU A 127 -0.85 10.00 -18.56
CA LEU A 127 -1.06 8.55 -18.54
C LEU A 127 -2.30 8.21 -19.34
N SER A 128 -2.12 7.50 -20.46
CA SER A 128 -3.20 7.03 -21.32
C SER A 128 -3.16 5.51 -21.41
N ILE A 129 -3.99 4.84 -20.60
CA ILE A 129 -4.06 3.38 -20.48
C ILE A 129 -5.53 2.96 -20.54
N GLY A 130 -5.99 2.48 -21.70
CA GLY A 130 -7.34 1.96 -21.88
C GLY A 130 -8.48 2.95 -21.63
N PRO A 131 -9.73 2.55 -21.95
CA PRO A 131 -10.35 1.33 -21.44
C PRO A 131 -10.01 0.04 -22.22
N PRO A 132 -10.02 -1.14 -21.56
CA PRO A 132 -10.42 -1.37 -20.16
C PRO A 132 -9.32 -1.03 -19.14
N GLY A 133 -8.12 -0.69 -19.62
CA GLY A 133 -6.95 -0.42 -18.78
C GLY A 133 -6.33 -1.70 -18.23
N ILE A 134 -5.32 -1.56 -17.37
CA ILE A 134 -4.65 -2.66 -16.69
C ILE A 134 -5.62 -3.26 -15.67
N THR A 135 -6.11 -4.46 -15.97
CA THR A 135 -7.07 -5.20 -15.13
C THR A 135 -6.43 -6.37 -14.39
N GLN A 136 -5.18 -6.71 -14.73
CA GLN A 136 -4.41 -7.74 -14.06
C GLN A 136 -2.97 -7.30 -13.80
N ALA A 137 -2.59 -7.31 -12.52
CA ALA A 137 -1.23 -7.16 -12.00
C ALA A 137 -1.15 -7.84 -10.63
N GLU A 138 0.01 -8.40 -10.28
CA GLU A 138 0.29 -8.95 -8.96
C GLU A 138 0.78 -7.86 -8.00
N ASP A 139 1.74 -7.04 -8.45
CA ASP A 139 2.34 -5.97 -7.65
C ASP A 139 2.26 -4.63 -8.37
N VAL A 140 1.98 -3.56 -7.61
CA VAL A 140 1.98 -2.18 -8.12
C VAL A 140 2.81 -1.29 -7.22
N ILE A 141 3.88 -0.73 -7.78
CA ILE A 141 4.68 0.32 -7.15
C ILE A 141 4.67 1.52 -8.08
N ILE A 142 4.07 2.62 -7.62
CA ILE A 142 4.07 3.90 -8.34
C ILE A 142 4.54 4.96 -7.34
N SER A 143 5.79 5.36 -7.51
CA SER A 143 6.52 6.18 -6.57
C SER A 143 7.21 7.36 -7.24
N ASP A 144 7.11 8.54 -6.62
CA ASP A 144 7.83 9.75 -7.04
C ASP A 144 7.56 10.10 -8.52
N THR A 145 6.27 10.21 -8.85
CA THR A 145 5.79 10.61 -10.19
C THR A 145 5.08 11.96 -10.15
N PHE A 146 4.87 12.56 -11.33
CA PHE A 146 4.06 13.78 -11.48
C PHE A 146 2.58 13.50 -11.77
N LEU A 147 2.15 12.23 -11.69
CA LEU A 147 0.81 11.80 -12.02
C LEU A 147 -0.23 12.42 -11.07
N SER A 148 -1.30 12.97 -11.64
CA SER A 148 -2.47 13.44 -10.89
C SER A 148 -3.60 12.42 -10.80
N SER A 149 -3.54 11.36 -11.61
CA SER A 149 -4.50 10.27 -11.62
C SER A 149 -3.80 8.95 -11.93
N LEU A 150 -4.38 7.86 -11.43
CA LEU A 150 -4.02 6.48 -11.78
C LEU A 150 -5.13 5.81 -12.61
N THR A 151 -5.95 6.61 -13.32
CA THR A 151 -6.96 6.10 -14.26
C THR A 151 -6.33 5.14 -15.25
N GLY A 152 -7.00 4.03 -15.51
CA GLY A 152 -6.48 2.95 -16.35
C GLY A 152 -5.76 1.85 -15.56
N ILE A 153 -5.71 1.92 -14.23
CA ILE A 153 -5.23 0.84 -13.36
C ILE A 153 -6.42 0.33 -12.52
N ASP A 154 -7.19 -0.59 -13.10
CA ASP A 154 -8.46 -1.08 -12.57
C ASP A 154 -8.35 -2.54 -12.13
N LEU A 155 -7.64 -2.74 -11.02
CA LEU A 155 -7.33 -4.05 -10.47
C LEU A 155 -8.41 -4.54 -9.49
N THR A 156 -8.61 -5.86 -9.44
CA THR A 156 -9.55 -6.52 -8.52
C THR A 156 -8.85 -7.22 -7.35
N SER A 157 -7.63 -7.72 -7.57
CA SER A 157 -6.80 -8.33 -6.54
C SER A 157 -5.34 -8.03 -6.83
N VAL A 158 -4.58 -7.73 -5.78
CA VAL A 158 -3.12 -7.57 -5.84
C VAL A 158 -2.48 -8.24 -4.63
N ARG A 159 -1.19 -8.52 -4.71
CA ARG A 159 -0.37 -8.88 -3.57
C ARG A 159 0.10 -7.61 -2.87
N LEU A 160 0.83 -6.75 -3.57
CA LEU A 160 1.38 -5.50 -3.03
C LEU A 160 0.88 -4.29 -3.81
N MET A 161 0.56 -3.22 -3.09
CA MET A 161 0.28 -1.90 -3.68
C MET A 161 0.97 -0.81 -2.87
N ASP A 162 1.94 -0.13 -3.47
CA ASP A 162 2.68 0.98 -2.89
C ASP A 162 2.55 2.22 -3.76
N ILE A 163 1.71 3.15 -3.31
CA ILE A 163 1.45 4.44 -3.97
C ILE A 163 2.00 5.53 -3.07
N ASN A 164 3.19 6.03 -3.38
CA ASN A 164 3.87 7.01 -2.52
C ASN A 164 4.58 8.13 -3.27
N ASN A 165 4.78 9.28 -2.64
CA ASN A 165 5.53 10.40 -3.23
C ASN A 165 4.96 10.95 -4.56
N ASN A 166 3.70 10.66 -4.91
CA ASN A 166 3.06 11.20 -6.11
C ASN A 166 2.41 12.54 -5.79
N ARG A 167 3.19 13.62 -5.86
CA ARG A 167 2.85 14.95 -5.29
C ARG A 167 1.63 15.63 -5.92
N ARG A 168 1.16 15.15 -7.08
CA ARG A 168 -0.03 15.67 -7.78
C ARG A 168 -1.26 14.78 -7.62
N LEU A 169 -1.10 13.56 -7.10
CA LEU A 169 -2.19 12.61 -6.92
C LEU A 169 -3.06 13.02 -5.73
N THR A 170 -4.25 13.54 -6.00
CA THR A 170 -5.19 14.00 -4.95
C THR A 170 -6.44 13.13 -4.84
N VAL A 171 -6.67 12.22 -5.78
CA VAL A 171 -7.76 11.25 -5.72
C VAL A 171 -7.24 9.89 -6.16
N PHE A 172 -7.54 8.86 -5.37
CA PHE A 172 -7.27 7.47 -5.73
C PHE A 172 -8.50 6.62 -5.41
N THR A 173 -9.15 6.11 -6.45
CA THR A 173 -10.28 5.18 -6.32
C THR A 173 -9.92 3.89 -7.04
N THR A 174 -10.17 2.75 -6.40
CA THR A 174 -9.87 1.44 -6.99
C THR A 174 -10.95 0.42 -6.66
N GLN A 175 -11.17 -0.55 -7.55
CA GLN A 175 -12.15 -1.62 -7.38
C GLN A 175 -11.57 -2.85 -6.64
N LEU A 176 -10.36 -2.74 -6.07
CA LEU A 176 -9.71 -3.82 -5.34
C LEU A 176 -10.64 -4.44 -4.29
N GLY A 177 -10.75 -5.77 -4.34
CA GLY A 177 -11.45 -6.59 -3.36
C GLY A 177 -10.51 -7.29 -2.37
N ASN A 178 -9.28 -7.60 -2.79
CA ASN A 178 -8.30 -8.35 -2.02
C ASN A 178 -6.88 -7.78 -2.17
N LEU A 179 -6.15 -7.66 -1.06
CA LEU A 179 -4.73 -7.31 -1.05
C LEU A 179 -3.95 -8.23 -0.10
N SER A 180 -3.02 -9.05 -0.62
CA SER A 180 -2.44 -10.18 0.14
C SER A 180 -1.09 -9.99 0.81
N ASP A 181 -0.46 -8.83 0.66
CA ASP A 181 0.78 -8.50 1.35
C ASP A 181 0.70 -7.15 2.06
N ASN A 182 0.89 -6.05 1.34
CA ASN A 182 0.93 -4.72 1.94
C ASN A 182 0.35 -3.63 1.04
N LEU A 183 -0.51 -2.80 1.63
CA LEU A 183 -0.92 -1.51 1.09
C LEU A 183 -0.12 -0.41 1.76
N ASN A 184 0.61 0.37 0.98
CA ASN A 184 1.26 1.58 1.45
C ASN A 184 0.75 2.78 0.67
N ILE A 185 0.17 3.75 1.38
CA ILE A 185 -0.24 5.04 0.81
C ILE A 185 0.30 6.14 1.71
N GLN A 186 1.27 6.89 1.20
CA GLN A 186 1.91 7.96 1.97
C GLN A 186 2.55 9.02 1.07
N ALA A 187 2.75 10.23 1.61
CA ALA A 187 3.49 11.31 0.92
C ALA A 187 2.99 11.66 -0.50
N ASN A 188 1.71 11.43 -0.80
CA ASN A 188 1.11 11.82 -2.10
C ASN A 188 0.63 13.27 -2.07
N GLY A 189 -0.13 13.68 -3.10
CA GLY A 189 -0.66 15.03 -3.22
C GLY A 189 -1.44 15.49 -2.00
N LEU A 190 -1.38 16.80 -1.74
CA LEU A 190 -2.13 17.42 -0.65
C LEU A 190 -3.61 17.13 -0.82
N LYS A 191 -4.28 16.79 0.28
CA LYS A 191 -5.70 16.42 0.29
C LYS A 191 -6.02 15.14 -0.51
N LEU A 192 -5.10 14.19 -0.55
CA LEU A 192 -5.38 12.89 -1.15
C LEU A 192 -6.61 12.26 -0.48
N GLU A 193 -7.63 11.99 -1.30
CA GLU A 193 -8.76 11.15 -0.96
C GLU A 193 -8.60 9.75 -1.55
N VAL A 194 -8.76 8.73 -0.71
CA VAL A 194 -8.66 7.34 -1.10
C VAL A 194 -9.98 6.62 -0.88
N THR A 195 -10.47 5.94 -1.91
CA THR A 195 -11.73 5.18 -1.86
C THR A 195 -11.54 3.76 -2.40
N MET A 196 -11.79 2.76 -1.55
CA MET A 196 -11.71 1.33 -1.88
C MET A 196 -13.04 0.66 -1.50
N PRO A 197 -14.11 0.88 -2.29
CA PRO A 197 -15.46 0.52 -1.91
C PRO A 197 -15.66 -1.00 -1.80
N ASN A 198 -14.88 -1.79 -2.54
CA ASN A 198 -15.03 -3.24 -2.61
C ASN A 198 -13.98 -4.01 -1.82
N LEU A 199 -13.04 -3.33 -1.14
CA LEU A 199 -11.96 -4.00 -0.41
C LEU A 199 -12.58 -4.79 0.74
N ILE A 200 -12.53 -6.12 0.67
CA ILE A 200 -13.12 -7.04 1.65
C ILE A 200 -12.05 -7.55 2.61
N TRP A 201 -10.88 -7.88 2.08
CA TRP A 201 -9.80 -8.51 2.83
C TRP A 201 -8.46 -7.90 2.47
N ILE A 202 -7.63 -7.68 3.48
CA ILE A 202 -6.28 -7.13 3.32
C ILE A 202 -5.32 -7.75 4.31
N ALA A 203 -4.08 -8.00 3.90
CA ALA A 203 -3.04 -8.45 4.79
C ALA A 203 -2.56 -7.31 5.71
N ASN A 204 -1.85 -6.31 5.18
CA ASN A 204 -1.38 -5.16 5.95
C ASN A 204 -1.74 -3.85 5.25
N MET A 205 -1.94 -2.79 6.02
CA MET A 205 -2.05 -1.43 5.49
C MET A 205 -1.31 -0.40 6.34
N THR A 206 -0.62 0.52 5.66
CA THR A 206 -0.10 1.76 6.22
C THR A 206 -0.65 2.92 5.41
N ILE A 207 -1.43 3.77 6.08
CA ILE A 207 -2.09 4.93 5.49
C ILE A 207 -1.59 6.18 6.20
N ALA A 208 -0.98 7.07 5.44
CA ALA A 208 -0.47 8.33 5.94
C ALA A 208 -0.74 9.51 5.00
N ASN A 209 -0.91 10.69 5.59
CA ASN A 209 -1.12 11.95 4.90
C ASN A 209 -2.36 12.01 3.98
N VAL A 210 -3.42 11.26 4.27
CA VAL A 210 -4.68 11.31 3.51
C VAL A 210 -5.75 12.14 4.23
N THR A 211 -6.61 12.84 3.50
CA THR A 211 -7.77 13.57 4.04
C THR A 211 -9.04 12.73 4.12
N LYS A 212 -9.07 11.59 3.41
CA LYS A 212 -10.16 10.62 3.43
C LYS A 212 -9.62 9.25 3.09
N PHE A 213 -10.06 8.23 3.84
CA PHE A 213 -9.83 6.83 3.54
C PHE A 213 -11.13 6.07 3.75
N SER A 214 -11.75 5.62 2.65
CA SER A 214 -13.07 5.00 2.65
C SER A 214 -12.98 3.51 2.29
N VAL A 215 -13.29 2.65 3.27
CA VAL A 215 -13.22 1.18 3.16
C VAL A 215 -14.51 0.52 3.69
N PRO A 216 -15.70 0.83 3.12
CA PRO A 216 -16.98 0.40 3.68
C PRO A 216 -17.16 -1.12 3.71
N SER A 217 -16.56 -1.85 2.76
CA SER A 217 -16.68 -3.31 2.65
C SER A 217 -15.63 -4.09 3.43
N LEU A 218 -14.66 -3.42 4.04
CA LEU A 218 -13.52 -4.08 4.68
C LEU A 218 -14.01 -4.93 5.85
N ALA A 219 -13.84 -6.24 5.73
CA ALA A 219 -14.34 -7.21 6.69
C ALA A 219 -13.24 -7.81 7.57
N VAL A 220 -12.03 -7.97 7.02
CA VAL A 220 -10.90 -8.63 7.67
C VAL A 220 -9.58 -7.95 7.34
N VAL A 221 -8.79 -7.71 8.38
CA VAL A 221 -7.35 -7.42 8.25
C VAL A 221 -6.58 -8.65 8.75
N ASN A 222 -5.68 -9.22 7.97
CA ASN A 222 -4.95 -10.42 8.41
C ASN A 222 -3.81 -10.05 9.38
N GLY A 223 -3.03 -9.05 9.00
CA GLY A 223 -1.97 -8.45 9.79
C GLY A 223 -2.41 -7.14 10.42
N SER A 224 -1.66 -6.07 10.16
CA SER A 224 -1.81 -4.78 10.85
C SER A 224 -2.47 -3.70 9.99
N ALA A 225 -3.23 -2.82 10.64
CA ALA A 225 -3.77 -1.59 10.06
C ALA A 225 -3.22 -0.37 10.80
N ARG A 226 -2.44 0.45 10.09
CA ARG A 226 -1.76 1.62 10.64
C ARG A 226 -2.21 2.90 9.95
N PHE A 227 -2.62 3.87 10.77
CA PHE A 227 -3.11 5.18 10.34
C PHE A 227 -2.27 6.27 11.02
N ASP A 228 -1.33 6.83 10.25
CA ASP A 228 -0.34 7.77 10.76
C ASP A 228 -0.48 9.16 10.15
N SER A 229 -0.54 10.20 10.96
CA SER A 229 -0.45 11.60 10.49
C SER A 229 -1.43 11.94 9.37
N ASN A 230 -2.65 11.38 9.47
CA ASN A 230 -3.71 11.66 8.52
C ASN A 230 -4.50 12.90 8.93
N TYR A 231 -5.23 13.43 7.95
CA TYR A 231 -5.99 14.65 8.05
C TYR A 231 -7.51 14.42 8.05
N PHE A 232 -7.96 13.16 7.95
CA PHE A 232 -9.37 12.82 8.02
C PHE A 232 -9.96 13.14 9.40
N ALA A 233 -11.20 13.65 9.40
CA ALA A 233 -11.93 13.94 10.64
C ALA A 233 -12.55 12.69 11.27
N THR A 234 -12.84 11.68 10.46
CA THR A 234 -13.46 10.42 10.89
C THR A 234 -12.84 9.25 10.16
N PHE A 235 -12.79 8.11 10.84
CA PHE A 235 -12.48 6.83 10.22
C PHE A 235 -13.57 5.82 10.57
N ALA A 236 -14.07 5.12 9.56
CA ALA A 236 -15.07 4.08 9.74
C ALA A 236 -14.76 2.87 8.86
N ALA A 237 -14.86 1.68 9.45
CA ALA A 237 -14.89 0.41 8.74
C ALA A 237 -16.07 -0.41 9.30
N PRO A 238 -17.30 -0.15 8.81
CA PRO A 238 -18.52 -0.67 9.42
C PRO A 238 -18.63 -2.19 9.39
N ASN A 239 -17.96 -2.83 8.42
CA ASN A 239 -17.98 -4.27 8.22
C ASN A 239 -16.78 -4.99 8.87
N LEU A 240 -15.82 -4.27 9.45
CA LEU A 240 -14.60 -4.87 9.97
C LEU A 240 -14.92 -5.67 11.22
N THR A 241 -14.61 -6.97 11.20
CA THR A 241 -14.94 -7.89 12.30
C THR A 241 -13.73 -8.34 13.11
N THR A 242 -12.54 -8.39 12.49
CA THR A 242 -11.34 -8.96 13.12
C THR A 242 -10.04 -8.46 12.48
N THR A 243 -8.99 -8.34 13.29
CA THR A 243 -7.61 -8.56 12.83
C THR A 243 -7.13 -9.97 13.24
N LYS A 244 -6.38 -10.70 12.40
CA LYS A 244 -5.96 -12.09 12.72
C LYS A 244 -4.72 -12.16 13.60
N ALA A 245 -3.68 -11.41 13.29
CA ALA A 245 -2.42 -11.42 14.05
C ALA A 245 -1.85 -10.04 14.37
N GLY A 246 -2.25 -9.00 13.62
CA GLY A 246 -1.63 -7.68 13.74
C GLY A 246 -2.46 -6.62 14.46
N ASP A 247 -1.85 -5.45 14.55
CA ASP A 247 -2.30 -4.33 15.37
C ASP A 247 -3.30 -3.45 14.62
N ILE A 248 -4.12 -2.72 15.38
CA ILE A 248 -4.78 -1.51 14.86
C ILE A 248 -4.14 -0.32 15.54
N SER A 249 -3.65 0.64 14.74
CA SER A 249 -3.00 1.84 15.26
C SER A 249 -3.48 3.13 14.60
N PHE A 250 -3.79 4.13 15.42
CA PHE A 250 -4.08 5.50 15.03
C PHE A 250 -3.11 6.44 15.75
N VAL A 251 -2.13 6.97 15.03
CA VAL A 251 -1.07 7.80 15.63
C VAL A 251 -0.97 9.15 14.94
N GLY A 252 -1.04 10.24 15.70
CA GLY A 252 -0.75 11.57 15.18
C GLY A 252 -1.80 12.11 14.20
N ASN A 253 -3.01 11.57 14.18
CA ASN A 253 -4.09 12.07 13.30
C ASN A 253 -4.78 13.26 13.99
N ALA A 254 -4.15 14.44 13.91
CA ALA A 254 -4.53 15.62 14.70
C ALA A 254 -6.00 16.07 14.49
N ASN A 255 -6.58 15.77 13.32
CA ASN A 255 -7.97 16.13 12.97
C ASN A 255 -8.99 15.04 13.32
N LEU A 256 -8.56 13.85 13.71
CA LEU A 256 -9.43 12.70 13.96
C LEU A 256 -10.31 12.95 15.18
N LYS A 257 -11.62 13.00 14.97
CA LYS A 257 -12.65 13.23 16.00
C LYS A 257 -13.42 11.97 16.38
N ASN A 258 -13.49 11.00 15.47
CA ASN A 258 -14.27 9.78 15.68
C ASN A 258 -13.65 8.59 14.95
N ILE A 259 -13.59 7.45 15.64
CA ILE A 259 -13.29 6.14 15.08
C ILE A 259 -14.57 5.32 15.22
N SER A 260 -15.01 4.63 14.16
CA SER A 260 -16.19 3.78 14.19
C SER A 260 -15.90 2.38 13.63
N LEU A 261 -15.82 1.41 14.54
CA LEU A 261 -15.59 -0.01 14.25
C LEU A 261 -16.67 -0.86 14.96
N PRO A 262 -17.95 -0.73 14.58
CA PRO A 262 -19.08 -1.25 15.34
C PRO A 262 -19.15 -2.79 15.39
N LEU A 263 -18.51 -3.48 14.44
CA LEU A 263 -18.53 -4.94 14.34
C LEU A 263 -17.23 -5.60 14.77
N ILE A 264 -16.18 -4.85 15.11
CA ILE A 264 -14.90 -5.46 15.46
C ILE A 264 -15.03 -6.17 16.80
N SER A 265 -14.70 -7.46 16.81
CA SER A 265 -14.80 -8.30 18.00
C SER A 265 -13.45 -8.76 18.51
N THR A 266 -12.45 -8.85 17.63
CA THR A 266 -11.11 -9.35 17.94
C THR A 266 -10.05 -8.51 17.25
N ILE A 267 -9.06 -8.06 18.01
CA ILE A 267 -7.80 -7.55 17.48
C ILE A 267 -6.74 -8.62 17.83
N GLY A 268 -6.16 -9.26 16.83
CA GLY A 268 -5.16 -10.32 17.01
C GLY A 268 -3.86 -9.84 17.64
N GLY A 269 -3.43 -8.62 17.31
CA GLY A 269 -2.32 -7.91 17.93
C GLY A 269 -2.81 -6.91 18.99
N GLY A 270 -2.15 -5.76 19.06
CA GLY A 270 -2.46 -4.65 19.96
C GLY A 270 -3.37 -3.57 19.38
N LEU A 271 -3.91 -2.74 20.27
CA LEU A 271 -4.64 -1.52 19.94
C LEU A 271 -3.82 -0.32 20.42
N LEU A 272 -3.40 0.54 19.48
CA LEU A 272 -2.68 1.77 19.78
C LEU A 272 -3.47 2.99 19.30
N ILE A 273 -3.84 3.88 20.20
CA ILE A 273 -4.43 5.18 19.85
C ILE A 273 -3.60 6.23 20.58
N ALA A 274 -2.85 7.03 19.83
CA ALA A 274 -1.90 7.97 20.40
C ALA A 274 -1.89 9.31 19.66
N ASN A 275 -1.81 10.42 20.40
CA ASN A 275 -1.59 11.76 19.83
C ASN A 275 -2.63 12.16 18.75
N ASN A 276 -3.90 11.80 18.95
CA ASN A 276 -5.00 12.23 18.10
C ASN A 276 -5.73 13.37 18.82
N THR A 277 -5.20 14.60 18.71
CA THR A 277 -5.56 15.73 19.59
C THR A 277 -7.02 16.19 19.50
N ALA A 278 -7.72 15.88 18.41
CA ALA A 278 -9.14 16.18 18.25
C ALA A 278 -10.08 15.03 18.69
N LEU A 279 -9.52 13.89 19.13
CA LEU A 279 -10.29 12.72 19.55
C LEU A 279 -10.66 12.85 21.02
N SER A 280 -11.86 13.36 21.29
CA SER A 280 -12.34 13.59 22.65
C SER A 280 -12.83 12.32 23.35
N GLU A 281 -13.21 11.29 22.58
CA GLU A 281 -13.80 10.06 23.10
C GLU A 281 -13.23 8.83 22.36
N VAL A 282 -13.03 7.74 23.10
CA VAL A 282 -12.61 6.43 22.57
C VAL A 282 -13.71 5.42 22.86
N ASP A 283 -14.77 5.43 22.07
CA ASP A 283 -15.99 4.63 22.24
C ASP A 283 -16.37 3.80 21.00
N GLY A 284 -15.60 3.94 19.91
CA GLY A 284 -15.82 3.33 18.60
C GLY A 284 -15.75 1.81 18.50
N PHE A 285 -15.63 1.10 19.62
CA PHE A 285 -15.31 -0.33 19.70
C PHE A 285 -16.34 -1.11 20.55
N PRO A 286 -17.67 -0.94 20.35
CA PRO A 286 -18.68 -1.48 21.26
C PRO A 286 -18.68 -3.01 21.35
N LYS A 287 -18.24 -3.70 20.31
CA LYS A 287 -18.21 -5.17 20.24
C LYS A 287 -16.82 -5.78 20.48
N LEU A 288 -15.79 -4.98 20.77
CA LEU A 288 -14.44 -5.48 20.96
C LEU A 288 -14.39 -6.33 22.23
N LYS A 289 -14.11 -7.63 22.07
CA LYS A 289 -14.05 -8.63 23.15
C LYS A 289 -12.62 -8.99 23.51
N THR A 290 -11.78 -9.17 22.50
CA THR A 290 -10.44 -9.73 22.66
C THR A 290 -9.39 -8.86 21.99
N VAL A 291 -8.30 -8.60 22.70
CA VAL A 291 -7.06 -8.01 22.19
C VAL A 291 -5.91 -8.97 22.49
N GLY A 292 -5.29 -9.52 21.44
CA GLY A 292 -4.24 -10.52 21.57
C GLY A 292 -2.87 -9.95 21.97
N GLY A 293 -2.70 -8.63 21.88
CA GLY A 293 -1.54 -7.87 22.33
C GLY A 293 -1.91 -6.84 23.41
N ALA A 294 -1.17 -5.72 23.43
CA ALA A 294 -1.39 -4.64 24.39
C ALA A 294 -2.46 -3.64 23.93
N VAL A 295 -3.12 -2.99 24.88
CA VAL A 295 -3.94 -1.80 24.64
C VAL A 295 -3.18 -0.59 25.16
N LYS A 296 -2.86 0.37 24.29
CA LYS A 296 -2.20 1.62 24.64
C LYS A 296 -3.00 2.81 24.12
N LEU A 297 -3.59 3.58 25.03
CA LEU A 297 -4.37 4.78 24.73
C LEU A 297 -3.69 6.01 25.34
N ARG A 298 -3.25 6.96 24.52
CA ARG A 298 -2.55 8.17 24.93
C ARG A 298 -3.13 9.40 24.22
N GLY A 299 -3.60 10.39 24.96
CA GLY A 299 -4.25 11.54 24.34
C GLY A 299 -4.78 12.57 25.33
N ASN A 300 -5.82 13.26 24.89
CA ASN A 300 -6.57 14.27 25.64
C ASN A 300 -8.08 13.95 25.68
N PHE A 301 -8.44 12.68 25.50
CA PHE A 301 -9.82 12.20 25.54
C PHE A 301 -10.38 12.28 26.96
N THR A 302 -11.64 12.64 27.10
CA THR A 302 -12.37 12.71 28.38
C THR A 302 -13.08 11.41 28.72
N ASN A 303 -13.19 10.48 27.76
CA ASN A 303 -13.79 9.18 27.96
C ASN A 303 -13.12 8.10 27.10
N ALA A 304 -13.01 6.89 27.65
CA ALA A 304 -12.66 5.69 26.90
C ALA A 304 -13.50 4.51 27.40
N GLU A 305 -14.15 3.79 26.49
CA GLU A 305 -15.07 2.71 26.81
C GLU A 305 -14.90 1.51 25.88
N PHE A 306 -14.82 0.32 26.49
CA PHE A 306 -14.85 -0.96 25.79
C PHE A 306 -15.85 -1.90 26.48
N PRO A 307 -17.17 -1.71 26.27
CA PRO A 307 -18.20 -2.37 27.07
C PRO A 307 -18.22 -3.90 26.96
N SER A 308 -17.70 -4.45 25.84
CA SER A 308 -17.63 -5.90 25.62
C SER A 308 -16.26 -6.52 25.94
N LEU A 309 -15.28 -5.72 26.38
CA LEU A 309 -13.90 -6.18 26.53
C LEU A 309 -13.79 -7.19 27.66
N ASN A 310 -13.26 -8.37 27.33
CA ASN A 310 -13.19 -9.49 28.26
C ASN A 310 -11.85 -10.23 28.26
N ASP A 311 -10.98 -9.99 27.27
CA ASP A 311 -9.67 -10.62 27.22
C ASP A 311 -8.63 -9.69 26.58
N VAL A 312 -7.63 -9.28 27.35
CA VAL A 312 -6.44 -8.56 26.87
C VAL A 312 -5.21 -9.36 27.30
N LYS A 313 -4.53 -9.96 26.34
CA LYS A 313 -3.36 -10.81 26.63
C LYS A 313 -2.12 -10.01 27.03
N GLY A 314 -1.99 -8.78 26.51
CA GLY A 314 -0.86 -7.90 26.78
C GLY A 314 -1.11 -6.90 27.91
N ALA A 315 -0.23 -5.89 27.97
CA ALA A 315 -0.36 -4.77 28.88
C ALA A 315 -1.57 -3.89 28.53
N PHE A 316 -2.13 -3.21 29.53
CA PHE A 316 -3.21 -2.25 29.38
C PHE A 316 -2.77 -0.91 29.97
N ASP A 317 -2.52 0.06 29.11
CA ASP A 317 -1.95 1.37 29.44
C ASP A 317 -2.83 2.48 28.85
N VAL A 318 -3.54 3.19 29.73
CA VAL A 318 -4.40 4.30 29.36
C VAL A 318 -3.92 5.55 30.09
N SER A 319 -3.68 6.63 29.35
CA SER A 319 -3.34 7.93 29.92
C SER A 319 -3.97 9.05 29.11
N SER A 320 -4.62 9.98 29.81
CA SER A 320 -5.16 11.19 29.20
C SER A 320 -4.67 12.44 29.95
N THR A 321 -4.56 13.56 29.24
CA THR A 321 -4.40 14.88 29.86
C THR A 321 -5.68 15.34 30.58
N ALA A 322 -6.84 14.76 30.24
CA ALA A 322 -8.12 15.09 30.83
C ALA A 322 -8.51 14.11 31.95
N ASP A 323 -9.61 14.42 32.66
CA ASP A 323 -10.13 13.50 33.67
C ASP A 323 -10.82 12.29 33.03
N ILE A 324 -10.28 11.10 33.30
CA ILE A 324 -10.80 9.79 32.87
C ILE A 324 -11.00 8.84 34.07
N SER A 325 -11.18 9.38 35.28
CA SER A 325 -11.32 8.61 36.51
C SER A 325 -12.45 7.56 36.43
N THR A 326 -13.62 7.93 35.89
CA THR A 326 -14.75 7.01 35.63
C THR A 326 -14.37 5.86 34.69
N SER A 327 -13.66 6.14 33.59
CA SER A 327 -13.20 5.11 32.66
C SER A 327 -12.20 4.16 33.36
N CYS A 328 -11.27 4.73 34.14
CA CYS A 328 -10.31 3.94 34.93
C CYS A 328 -11.00 3.04 35.96
N ASP A 329 -12.04 3.51 36.65
CA ASP A 329 -12.84 2.69 37.58
C ASP A 329 -13.54 1.53 36.87
N GLY A 330 -13.98 1.73 35.63
CA GLY A 330 -14.47 0.67 34.76
C GLY A 330 -13.38 -0.36 34.46
N PHE A 331 -12.23 0.08 33.94
CA PHE A 331 -11.14 -0.81 33.54
C PHE A 331 -10.49 -1.55 34.72
N LYS A 332 -10.46 -0.94 35.91
CA LYS A 332 -9.92 -1.57 37.13
C LYS A 332 -10.68 -2.84 37.52
N LYS A 333 -11.96 -2.95 37.16
CA LYS A 333 -12.75 -4.18 37.37
C LYS A 333 -12.27 -5.35 36.52
N LEU A 334 -11.61 -5.06 35.39
CA LEU A 334 -11.02 -6.05 34.48
C LEU A 334 -9.59 -6.44 34.89
N ALA A 335 -8.94 -5.65 35.75
CA ALA A 335 -7.58 -5.85 36.26
C ALA A 335 -7.51 -5.81 37.80
N PRO A 336 -7.89 -6.90 38.50
CA PRO A 336 -7.75 -7.06 39.94
C PRO A 336 -6.36 -6.72 40.51
N THR A 337 -5.29 -6.96 39.75
CA THR A 337 -3.89 -6.70 40.12
C THR A 337 -3.23 -5.75 39.12
N LYS A 338 -2.26 -4.95 39.58
CA LYS A 338 -1.48 -4.06 38.70
C LYS A 338 -0.48 -4.82 37.83
N ASP A 339 0.04 -5.95 38.33
CA ASP A 339 1.06 -6.74 37.67
C ASP A 339 0.49 -7.72 36.63
N GLY A 340 -0.84 -7.80 36.51
CA GLY A 340 -1.53 -8.75 35.64
C GLY A 340 -1.68 -10.14 36.24
N GLY A 341 -2.05 -11.11 35.40
CA GLY A 341 -2.18 -12.54 35.73
C GLY A 341 -3.47 -12.93 36.48
N ALA A 342 -4.29 -11.97 36.90
CA ALA A 342 -5.59 -12.20 37.50
C ALA A 342 -6.62 -11.27 36.86
N GLY A 343 -7.69 -11.82 36.27
CA GLY A 343 -8.77 -11.07 35.60
C GLY A 343 -8.75 -11.16 34.08
N GLN A 344 -9.47 -10.25 33.43
CA GLN A 344 -9.60 -10.14 31.98
C GLN A 344 -8.40 -9.47 31.31
N ILE A 345 -7.66 -8.65 32.05
CA ILE A 345 -6.38 -8.06 31.60
C ILE A 345 -5.24 -8.91 32.18
N GLN A 346 -4.51 -9.59 31.29
CA GLN A 346 -3.49 -10.56 31.68
C GLN A 346 -2.11 -9.92 31.93
N GLY A 347 -1.80 -8.82 31.25
CA GLY A 347 -0.54 -8.08 31.43
C GLY A 347 -0.63 -6.97 32.47
N THR A 348 0.43 -6.15 32.55
CA THR A 348 0.49 -5.00 33.48
C THR A 348 -0.63 -4.00 33.20
N TYR A 349 -1.22 -3.44 34.25
CA TYR A 349 -2.31 -2.48 34.18
C TYR A 349 -1.89 -1.10 34.69
N ALA A 350 -2.10 -0.08 33.87
CA ALA A 350 -1.96 1.33 34.20
C ALA A 350 -3.12 2.15 33.60
N CYS A 351 -3.77 2.97 34.42
CA CYS A 351 -4.75 3.95 33.97
C CYS A 351 -4.52 5.26 34.71
N THR A 352 -4.14 6.31 33.98
CA THR A 352 -3.70 7.58 34.55
C THR A 352 -4.56 8.73 34.03
N SER A 353 -5.34 9.30 34.95
CA SER A 353 -6.17 10.50 34.72
C SER A 353 -5.35 11.78 34.95
N ASN A 354 -5.71 12.88 34.28
CA ASN A 354 -5.09 14.21 34.45
C ASN A 354 -3.56 14.23 34.30
N ASN A 355 -3.01 13.45 33.37
CA ASN A 355 -1.58 13.39 33.12
C ASN A 355 -1.17 14.39 32.02
N GLU A 356 -0.58 15.52 32.41
CA GLU A 356 -0.08 16.55 31.47
C GLU A 356 0.90 15.98 30.42
N ASN A 357 1.60 14.90 30.76
CA ASN A 357 2.60 14.26 29.89
C ASN A 357 2.05 13.06 29.12
N ALA A 358 0.73 12.88 29.05
CA ALA A 358 0.11 11.71 28.39
C ALA A 358 0.60 11.48 26.95
N ASN A 359 0.96 12.56 26.24
CA ASN A 359 1.43 12.54 24.84
C ASN A 359 2.98 12.52 24.66
N GLN A 360 3.79 12.50 25.73
CA GLN A 360 5.25 12.60 25.62
C GLN A 360 5.97 11.26 25.36
N ASP A 361 5.30 10.11 25.54
CA ASP A 361 5.88 8.76 25.35
C ASP A 361 5.04 7.92 24.36
N THR A 362 4.97 8.44 23.13
CA THR A 362 4.19 7.85 22.02
C THR A 362 5.00 6.89 21.16
N GLY A 363 6.18 6.45 21.64
CA GLY A 363 7.02 5.47 20.95
C GLY A 363 6.25 4.20 20.59
N SER A 364 6.41 3.74 19.35
CA SER A 364 5.74 2.60 18.70
C SER A 364 6.18 1.22 19.23
N GLY A 365 6.80 1.15 20.42
CA GLY A 365 7.34 -0.06 21.00
C GLY A 365 6.27 -0.98 21.58
N THR A 366 5.49 -1.65 20.75
CA THR A 366 4.68 -2.81 21.14
C THR A 366 5.52 -4.08 20.98
N SER A 367 6.64 -4.21 21.72
CA SER A 367 7.34 -5.49 21.86
C SER A 367 8.19 -5.58 23.13
N GLY A 368 7.96 -6.63 23.91
CA GLY A 368 8.96 -7.30 24.76
C GLY A 368 9.36 -6.64 26.09
N GLY A 369 9.19 -7.37 27.19
CA GLY A 369 9.68 -6.98 28.51
C GLY A 369 11.20 -7.15 28.71
N GLY A 370 11.71 -6.56 29.81
CA GLY A 370 13.00 -6.92 30.43
C GLY A 370 14.06 -5.81 30.47
N SER A 371 14.22 -5.21 31.65
CA SER A 371 15.31 -4.38 32.22
C SER A 371 16.62 -4.13 31.43
N SER A 372 17.08 -2.87 31.44
CA SER A 372 18.24 -2.43 32.25
C SER A 372 18.49 -0.91 32.09
N GLY A 373 19.00 -0.30 33.16
CA GLY A 373 19.03 1.15 33.37
C GLY A 373 20.20 1.92 32.75
N GLY A 374 20.17 3.23 32.95
CA GLY A 374 21.23 4.15 32.55
C GLY A 374 20.85 5.61 32.80
N SER A 375 21.52 6.21 33.78
CA SER A 375 21.38 7.57 34.31
C SER A 375 21.81 8.68 33.33
N GLY A 376 21.32 9.91 33.55
CA GLY A 376 22.02 11.14 33.13
C GLY A 376 21.12 12.21 32.52
N GLY A 377 20.73 13.21 33.31
CA GLY A 377 19.82 14.28 32.88
C GLY A 377 20.45 15.44 32.13
N LYS A 378 19.58 16.30 31.59
CA LYS A 378 19.56 17.77 31.78
C LYS A 378 18.30 18.33 31.11
N LYS A 379 17.62 19.22 31.84
CA LYS A 379 16.55 20.08 31.32
C LYS A 379 17.19 21.08 30.36
N ASP A 380 16.61 21.26 29.18
CA ASP A 380 16.56 22.55 28.52
C ASP A 380 15.31 22.63 27.63
N ASN A 381 14.61 23.76 27.76
CA ASN A 381 13.42 24.14 27.03
C ASN A 381 13.68 24.10 25.52
N SER A 382 12.80 23.44 24.76
CA SER A 382 12.74 23.60 23.31
C SER A 382 11.31 23.42 22.83
N ALA A 383 10.88 24.36 21.99
CA ALA A 383 9.63 24.33 21.25
C ALA A 383 9.49 22.96 20.57
N ALA A 384 8.41 22.26 20.89
CA ALA A 384 8.14 20.90 20.43
C ALA A 384 7.83 20.89 18.93
N GLY A 385 8.88 20.87 18.12
CA GLY A 385 8.84 20.29 16.79
C GLY A 385 8.61 18.79 16.96
N VAL A 386 7.52 18.29 16.41
CA VAL A 386 7.19 16.86 16.38
C VAL A 386 8.25 16.16 15.52
N THR A 387 9.33 15.71 16.14
CA THR A 387 10.30 14.83 15.50
C THR A 387 9.66 13.45 15.41
N PHE A 388 9.04 13.17 14.26
CA PHE A 388 8.75 11.82 13.82
C PHE A 388 10.08 11.08 13.71
N ASN A 389 10.35 10.18 14.66
CA ASN A 389 11.47 9.27 14.53
C ASN A 389 11.08 8.25 13.46
N THR A 390 11.60 8.41 12.24
CA THR A 390 11.33 7.60 11.03
C THR A 390 11.90 6.18 11.10
N ALA A 391 12.02 5.61 12.30
CA ALA A 391 12.43 4.23 12.52
C ALA A 391 11.26 3.25 12.29
N LEU A 392 10.57 3.39 11.16
CA LEU A 392 9.82 2.32 10.51
C LEU A 392 9.67 2.59 9.00
N ALA A 393 10.71 3.15 8.37
CA ALA A 393 10.99 2.86 6.96
C ALA A 393 11.69 1.49 6.89
N GLY A 394 10.95 0.43 7.26
CA GLY A 394 11.43 -0.94 7.19
C GLY A 394 11.45 -1.42 5.75
N LEU A 395 12.63 -1.31 5.11
CA LEU A 395 13.14 -2.07 3.98
C LEU A 395 12.10 -2.79 3.09
N ALA A 396 11.68 -2.12 2.00
CA ALA A 396 11.48 -2.82 0.74
C ALA A 396 12.86 -3.16 0.18
N ALA A 397 13.51 -4.19 0.72
CA ALA A 397 14.75 -4.71 0.17
C ALA A 397 14.42 -5.53 -1.08
N PHE A 398 14.34 -4.85 -2.23
CA PHE A 398 14.57 -5.50 -3.51
C PHE A 398 16.04 -5.92 -3.55
N ALA A 399 16.30 -7.19 -3.22
CA ALA A 399 17.57 -7.82 -3.54
C ALA A 399 17.65 -7.99 -5.06
N GLY A 400 18.07 -6.92 -5.74
CA GLY A 400 18.69 -7.04 -7.06
C GLY A 400 20.04 -7.71 -6.87
N LEU A 401 20.12 -8.98 -7.21
CA LEU A 401 21.39 -9.68 -7.40
C LEU A 401 22.10 -9.04 -8.61
N ALA A 402 22.88 -7.99 -8.36
CA ALA A 402 23.93 -7.54 -9.25
C ALA A 402 25.11 -8.50 -9.09
N ALA A 403 25.27 -9.43 -10.03
CA ALA A 403 26.49 -10.17 -10.19
C ALA A 403 27.59 -9.19 -10.66
N THR A 404 28.57 -8.94 -9.81
CA THR A 404 29.81 -8.25 -10.19
C THR A 404 30.82 -9.26 -10.71
N PHE A 405 31.19 -9.08 -11.98
CA PHE A 405 32.48 -9.32 -12.64
C PHE A 405 33.52 -10.20 -11.93
N TRP A 406 33.88 -11.29 -12.60
CA TRP A 406 35.23 -11.47 -13.18
C TRP A 406 35.08 -11.73 -14.67
#